data_AF-A0A0X3TM69-F1
#
_entry.id   AF-A0A0X3TM69-F1
#
_cell.length_a   1.000
_cell.length_b   1.000
_cell.length_c   1.000
_cell.angle_alpha   90.00
_cell.angle_beta   90.00
_cell.angle_gamma   90.00
#
_symmetry.space_group_name_H-M   'P 1'
#
loop_
_entity.id
_entity.type
_entity.pdbx_description
1 polymer ?
#
loop_
_entity_poly.entity_id
_entity_poly.type
_entity_poly.pdbx_seq_one_letter_code
_entity_poly.pdbx_strand_id
1 'polypeptide(L)'
;MLNVAKSMPALLSGFVAQRANVPAVARKDAVNRQQTTADGLYIPVATRAGDDPAGQNAFERGRYLARQEMWEELSAEMGEADAAREAAADGTPIAELMAFGARADVVLAVEHALSENLPAHHPAFIEGINELESVLREYRGDPMIGAVVGLAHIDIAWAWRGTGLEDKIPPAHRERCAAHFDRAGDILPSCRNALPESPLVTSSNLGLLAGKRAPDIRVADEYEHLISLDPGNHRHMRAMGNHLLPRWFGSYDELELEARRTASLTHETWGMGGYTWVQFDAIALDEEACARVDVDFFLDGLRDIIRRRPDQMMVNLLAAYCLITLEKGFGLNSDADIARDRICEAGNWLIRDHLTELHPLIWAHAAEGFNNSARITSPERLAARGRSAAMDAIATLFLDELQNGQQVVFTASGPQITVN
;
A
#
# COMPACT_ATOMS: atom_id res chain seq x y z
N MET A 1 2.53 26.81 -17.30
CA MET A 1 1.30 26.22 -17.89
C MET A 1 1.23 24.75 -17.48
N LEU A 2 0.54 24.51 -16.35
CA LEU A 2 0.36 23.22 -15.67
C LEU A 2 -1.07 22.74 -15.88
N ASN A 3 -1.23 21.64 -16.63
CA ASN A 3 -2.51 20.97 -16.89
C ASN A 3 -2.24 19.46 -16.84
N VAL A 4 -3.08 18.75 -16.09
CA VAL A 4 -3.29 17.31 -15.95
C VAL A 4 -2.76 16.71 -14.61
N ALA A 5 -3.64 16.76 -13.62
CA ALA A 5 -3.72 15.98 -12.39
C ALA A 5 -5.17 15.49 -12.24
N LYS A 6 -5.69 14.82 -13.29
CA LYS A 6 -6.92 14.03 -13.17
C LYS A 6 -6.63 12.80 -12.33
N SER A 7 -7.02 12.87 -11.05
CA SER A 7 -7.15 11.76 -10.10
C SER A 7 -5.90 10.88 -9.91
N MET A 8 -4.94 11.36 -9.12
CA MET A 8 -3.94 10.52 -8.46
C MET A 8 -4.50 10.00 -7.13
N PRO A 9 -4.72 8.69 -6.93
CA PRO A 9 -4.50 8.12 -5.61
C PRO A 9 -3.00 8.24 -5.32
N ALA A 10 -2.62 8.87 -4.22
CA ALA A 10 -1.23 8.97 -3.82
C ALA A 10 -0.73 7.55 -3.47
N LEU A 11 -0.11 6.92 -4.46
CA LEU A 11 0.64 5.68 -4.34
C LEU A 11 2.07 6.05 -4.01
N LEU A 12 2.33 6.19 -2.71
CA LEU A 12 3.61 6.06 -1.98
C LEU A 12 3.46 6.79 -0.64
N SER A 13 2.55 6.32 0.20
CA SER A 13 2.55 6.65 1.63
C SER A 13 2.03 5.43 2.37
N GLY A 14 2.94 4.49 2.66
CA GLY A 14 2.66 3.43 3.62
C GLY A 14 2.42 4.06 4.99
N PHE A 15 1.38 3.59 5.67
CA PHE A 15 1.16 3.68 7.12
C PHE A 15 1.20 5.06 7.78
N VAL A 16 0.04 5.71 7.88
CA VAL A 16 -0.23 6.63 8.99
C VAL A 16 -0.39 5.82 10.29
N ALA A 17 0.71 5.61 11.00
CA ALA A 17 0.70 5.19 12.40
C ALA A 17 0.92 6.42 13.30
N GLN A 18 -0.14 7.19 13.57
CA GLN A 18 -0.11 8.18 14.65
C GLN A 18 -0.65 7.56 15.96
N ARG A 19 0.21 7.51 16.97
CA ARG A 19 -0.15 7.30 18.38
C ARG A 19 -0.89 8.53 18.90
N ALA A 20 -2.05 8.32 19.51
CA ALA A 20 -2.58 9.24 20.52
C ALA A 20 -1.87 8.95 21.87
N ASN A 21 -1.39 10.01 22.53
CA ASN A 21 -0.91 9.95 23.91
C ASN A 21 -2.05 9.52 24.85
N VAL A 22 -1.87 8.45 25.61
CA VAL A 22 -2.73 8.09 26.75
C VAL A 22 -1.86 7.94 28.01
N PRO A 23 -2.19 8.59 29.15
CA PRO A 23 -1.45 8.40 30.39
C PRO A 23 -1.65 6.97 30.93
N ALA A 24 -0.59 6.39 31.45
CA ALA A 24 -0.61 5.06 32.05
C ALA A 24 -1.44 5.00 33.34
N VAL A 25 -2.45 4.12 33.38
CA VAL A 25 -2.92 3.46 34.62
C VAL A 25 -3.30 2.00 34.33
N ALA A 26 -2.49 1.11 34.91
CA ALA A 26 -2.70 -0.26 35.40
C ALA A 26 -3.64 -1.28 34.69
N ARG A 27 -3.00 -2.41 34.34
CA ARG A 27 -3.52 -3.74 33.94
C ARG A 27 -4.58 -4.35 34.89
N LYS A 28 -5.54 -5.10 34.33
CA LYS A 28 -5.65 -6.58 34.45
C LYS A 28 -6.82 -7.11 33.60
N ASP A 29 -6.72 -8.40 33.26
CA ASP A 29 -7.70 -9.28 32.60
C ASP A 29 -7.62 -9.41 31.07
N ALA A 30 -6.58 -10.13 30.65
CA ALA A 30 -6.55 -10.89 29.41
C ALA A 30 -7.30 -12.22 29.60
N VAL A 31 -8.57 -12.30 29.18
CA VAL A 31 -9.27 -13.55 28.85
C VAL A 31 -10.35 -13.23 27.81
N ASN A 32 -10.26 -13.91 26.66
CA ASN A 32 -11.33 -14.28 25.74
C ASN A 32 -12.47 -13.26 25.51
N ARG A 33 -12.45 -12.54 24.38
CA ARG A 33 -13.64 -11.84 23.86
C ARG A 33 -13.95 -12.27 22.44
N GLN A 34 -14.60 -13.42 22.31
CA GLN A 34 -15.58 -13.65 21.24
C GLN A 34 -16.72 -12.63 21.43
N GLN A 35 -16.83 -11.64 20.54
CA GLN A 35 -17.96 -10.70 20.55
C GLN A 35 -18.46 -10.43 19.12
N THR A 36 -19.26 -11.39 18.65
CA THR A 36 -20.49 -11.34 17.81
C THR A 36 -20.74 -10.19 16.83
N THR A 37 -21.03 -10.56 15.57
CA THR A 37 -22.01 -9.92 14.65
C THR A 37 -22.49 -10.97 13.63
N ALA A 38 -23.81 -10.98 13.36
CA ALA A 38 -24.65 -12.08 12.82
C ALA A 38 -24.76 -13.28 13.79
N ASP A 39 -25.97 -13.56 14.31
CA ASP A 39 -26.22 -14.70 15.21
C ASP A 39 -25.68 -15.98 14.56
N GLY A 40 -24.68 -16.62 15.19
CA GLY A 40 -24.07 -17.86 14.71
C GLY A 40 -22.74 -17.72 13.96
N LEU A 41 -22.22 -16.52 13.65
CA LEU A 41 -20.91 -16.34 12.99
C LEU A 41 -19.81 -15.95 13.99
N TYR A 42 -18.76 -16.78 14.08
CA TYR A 42 -17.63 -16.57 15.00
C TYR A 42 -16.30 -16.71 14.27
N ILE A 43 -15.51 -15.63 14.25
CA ILE A 43 -14.16 -15.62 13.67
C ILE A 43 -13.13 -15.03 14.63
N PRO A 44 -11.96 -15.68 14.82
CA PRO A 44 -10.83 -15.06 15.51
C PRO A 44 -10.42 -13.76 14.83
N VAL A 45 -10.20 -12.70 15.62
CA VAL A 45 -9.79 -11.39 15.10
C VAL A 45 -8.38 -11.09 15.56
N ALA A 46 -7.48 -10.91 14.60
CA ALA A 46 -6.11 -10.51 14.84
C ALA A 46 -6.10 -9.09 15.47
N THR A 47 -5.41 -8.92 16.59
CA THR A 47 -5.41 -7.66 17.33
C THR A 47 -4.24 -6.78 16.94
N ARG A 48 -4.52 -5.49 16.75
CA ARG A 48 -3.58 -4.44 16.31
C ARG A 48 -2.22 -4.36 17.03
N ALA A 49 -2.08 -4.89 18.24
CA ALA A 49 -0.85 -4.85 19.02
C ALA A 49 0.09 -6.02 18.75
N GLY A 50 -0.27 -6.98 17.88
CA GLY A 50 0.45 -8.23 17.70
C GLY A 50 0.99 -8.54 16.30
N ASP A 51 0.51 -7.90 15.23
CA ASP A 51 0.59 -8.57 13.91
C ASP A 51 1.68 -8.06 12.96
N ASP A 52 2.40 -6.99 13.30
CA ASP A 52 3.66 -6.64 12.62
C ASP A 52 4.63 -5.84 13.54
N PRO A 53 5.14 -6.48 14.61
CA PRO A 53 6.13 -5.82 15.46
C PRO A 53 7.38 -5.43 14.67
N ALA A 54 7.76 -6.19 13.64
CA ALA A 54 8.93 -5.92 12.82
C ALA A 54 8.79 -4.59 12.08
N GLY A 55 7.68 -4.37 11.37
CA GLY A 55 7.49 -3.12 10.63
C GLY A 55 7.32 -1.90 11.53
N GLN A 56 6.58 -2.02 12.63
CA GLN A 56 6.49 -0.94 13.62
C GLN A 56 7.84 -0.62 14.26
N ASN A 57 8.64 -1.65 14.58
CA ASN A 57 9.98 -1.46 15.13
C ASN A 57 10.91 -0.80 14.12
N ALA A 58 10.85 -1.17 12.84
CA ALA A 58 11.64 -0.54 11.78
C ALA A 58 11.31 0.95 11.62
N PHE A 59 10.02 1.29 11.58
CA PHE A 59 9.58 2.70 11.58
C PHE A 59 10.08 3.46 12.81
N GLU A 60 9.89 2.90 14.01
CA GLU A 60 10.35 3.53 15.25
C GLU A 60 11.86 3.66 15.31
N ARG A 61 12.61 2.68 14.78
CA ARG A 61 14.07 2.67 14.67
C ARG A 61 14.57 3.77 13.76
N GLY A 62 14.03 3.87 12.54
CA GLY A 62 14.38 4.93 11.60
C GLY A 62 14.14 6.34 12.18
N ARG A 63 12.98 6.52 12.82
CA ARG A 63 12.66 7.79 13.50
C ARG A 63 13.59 8.09 14.68
N TYR A 64 13.92 7.07 15.48
CA TYR A 64 14.82 7.23 16.60
C TYR A 64 16.22 7.67 16.14
N LEU A 65 16.79 6.98 15.15
CA LEU A 65 18.13 7.29 14.64
C LEU A 65 18.21 8.71 14.07
N ALA A 66 17.23 9.11 13.25
CA ALA A 66 17.16 10.47 12.72
C ALA A 66 17.08 11.53 13.83
N ARG A 67 16.26 11.32 14.86
CA ARG A 67 16.15 12.24 16.01
C ARG A 67 17.41 12.35 16.86
N GLN A 68 18.30 11.37 16.78
CA GLN A 68 19.57 11.37 17.50
C GLN A 68 20.75 11.80 16.60
N GLU A 69 20.47 12.27 15.38
CA GLU A 69 21.49 12.63 14.36
C GLU A 69 22.42 11.45 14.01
N MET A 70 21.96 10.21 14.19
CA MET A 70 22.72 8.98 13.94
C MET A 70 22.58 8.55 12.47
N TRP A 71 22.92 9.45 11.55
CA TRP A 71 22.68 9.29 10.11
C TRP A 71 23.54 8.21 9.46
N GLU A 72 24.80 8.03 9.89
CA GLU A 72 25.65 6.94 9.40
C GLU A 72 25.10 5.56 9.76
N GLU A 73 24.62 5.40 11.00
CA GLU A 73 24.01 4.15 11.48
C GLU A 73 22.68 3.88 10.77
N LEU A 74 21.85 4.92 10.57
CA LEU A 74 20.63 4.81 9.79
C LEU A 74 20.91 4.35 8.35
N SER A 75 21.89 4.95 7.68
CA SER A 75 22.29 4.59 6.33
C SER A 75 22.75 3.12 6.24
N ALA A 76 23.59 2.70 7.19
CA ALA A 76 24.09 1.33 7.25
C ALA A 76 22.96 0.31 7.47
N GLU A 77 22.08 0.53 8.46
CA GLU A 77 20.97 -0.38 8.76
C GLU A 77 19.96 -0.46 7.60
N MET A 78 19.67 0.67 6.96
CA MET A 78 18.84 0.69 5.74
C MET A 78 19.51 -0.07 4.59
N GLY A 79 20.81 0.12 4.40
CA GLY A 79 21.61 -0.59 3.39
C GLY A 79 21.59 -2.10 3.57
N GLU A 80 21.78 -2.57 4.80
CA GLU A 80 21.75 -3.99 5.15
C GLU A 80 20.37 -4.60 4.92
N ALA A 81 19.30 -3.96 5.41
CA ALA A 81 17.94 -4.44 5.24
C ALA A 81 17.50 -4.45 3.76
N ASP A 82 17.88 -3.42 3.00
CA ASP A 82 17.58 -3.33 1.56
C ASP A 82 18.32 -4.44 0.80
N ALA A 83 19.62 -4.64 1.06
CA ALA A 83 20.41 -5.70 0.43
C ALA A 83 19.89 -7.11 0.74
N ALA A 84 19.43 -7.34 1.98
CA ALA A 84 18.86 -8.61 2.42
C ALA A 84 17.41 -8.82 1.96
N ARG A 85 16.77 -7.83 1.32
CA ARG A 85 15.35 -7.85 0.93
C ARG A 85 14.44 -8.15 2.12
N GLU A 86 14.80 -7.62 3.29
CA GLU A 86 14.00 -7.81 4.49
C GLU A 86 12.66 -7.09 4.36
N ALA A 87 11.59 -7.79 4.73
CA ALA A 87 10.23 -7.26 4.69
C ALA A 87 9.47 -7.57 5.97
N ALA A 88 8.58 -6.67 6.33
CA ALA A 88 7.55 -6.86 7.33
C ALA A 88 6.55 -7.96 6.92
N ALA A 89 5.69 -8.36 7.86
CA ALA A 89 4.71 -9.42 7.62
C ALA A 89 3.73 -9.09 6.47
N ASP A 90 3.45 -7.79 6.25
CA ASP A 90 2.60 -7.29 5.17
C ASP A 90 3.33 -7.15 3.82
N GLY A 91 4.61 -7.55 3.76
CA GLY A 91 5.45 -7.43 2.57
C GLY A 91 6.08 -6.06 2.36
N THR A 92 5.90 -5.10 3.27
CA THR A 92 6.56 -3.79 3.16
C THR A 92 8.06 -3.93 3.49
N PRO A 93 8.99 -3.45 2.64
CA PRO A 93 10.42 -3.52 2.93
C PRO A 93 10.82 -2.81 4.22
N ILE A 94 11.69 -3.44 5.02
CA ILE A 94 12.19 -2.87 6.28
C ILE A 94 12.96 -1.57 6.04
N ALA A 95 13.78 -1.51 4.99
CA ALA A 95 14.50 -0.30 4.61
C ALA A 95 13.56 0.86 4.24
N GLU A 96 12.43 0.58 3.58
CA GLU A 96 11.39 1.57 3.28
C GLU A 96 10.74 2.11 4.57
N LEU A 97 10.44 1.23 5.54
CA LEU A 97 9.86 1.61 6.82
C LEU A 97 10.82 2.43 7.67
N MET A 98 12.12 2.11 7.67
CA MET A 98 13.14 2.92 8.33
C MET A 98 13.28 4.30 7.68
N ALA A 99 13.35 4.35 6.34
CA ALA A 99 13.38 5.60 5.60
C ALA A 99 12.14 6.45 5.88
N PHE A 100 10.98 5.82 6.06
CA PHE A 100 9.72 6.48 6.40
C PHE A 100 9.74 7.03 7.82
N GLY A 101 10.21 6.24 8.78
CA GLY A 101 10.43 6.71 10.16
C GLY A 101 11.34 7.93 10.24
N ALA A 102 12.45 7.91 9.49
CA ALA A 102 13.46 8.96 9.51
C ALA A 102 12.93 10.33 9.05
N ARG A 103 11.96 10.38 8.13
CA ARG A 103 11.38 11.62 7.60
C ARG A 103 10.01 11.97 8.18
N ALA A 104 9.41 11.08 8.97
CA ALA A 104 8.02 11.19 9.41
C ALA A 104 7.73 12.50 10.17
N ASP A 105 8.61 12.93 11.08
CA ASP A 105 8.36 14.12 11.89
C ASP A 105 8.28 15.40 11.03
N VAL A 106 9.14 15.52 10.02
CA VAL A 106 9.16 16.65 9.09
C VAL A 106 7.89 16.67 8.24
N VAL A 107 7.52 15.53 7.66
CA VAL A 107 6.32 15.41 6.81
C VAL A 107 5.06 15.69 7.62
N LEU A 108 4.93 15.09 8.82
CA LEU A 108 3.77 15.28 9.70
C LEU A 108 3.62 16.74 10.15
N ALA A 109 4.72 17.45 10.40
CA ALA A 109 4.67 18.87 10.74
C ALA A 109 4.11 19.71 9.59
N VAL A 110 4.50 19.43 8.34
CA VAL A 110 3.96 20.08 7.15
C VAL A 110 2.49 19.76 6.97
N GLU A 111 2.10 18.48 7.08
CA GLU A 111 0.71 18.06 6.94
C GLU A 111 -0.21 18.73 7.96
N HIS A 112 0.24 18.83 9.21
CA HIS A 112 -0.48 19.51 10.27
C HIS A 112 -0.61 21.01 10.01
N ALA A 113 0.47 21.66 9.57
CA ALA A 113 0.45 23.07 9.21
C ALA A 113 -0.52 23.36 8.05
N LEU A 114 -0.61 22.46 7.06
CA LEU A 114 -1.61 22.55 5.99
C LEU A 114 -3.03 22.34 6.50
N SER A 115 -3.27 21.38 7.41
CA SER A 115 -4.61 21.16 7.95
C SER A 115 -5.15 22.33 8.75
N GLU A 116 -4.26 23.04 9.46
CA GLU A 116 -4.60 24.25 10.23
C GLU A 116 -4.61 25.52 9.38
N ASN A 117 -4.39 25.42 8.06
CA ASN A 117 -4.29 26.55 7.12
C ASN A 117 -3.29 27.63 7.59
N LEU A 118 -2.14 27.19 8.14
CA LEU A 118 -1.11 28.12 8.60
C LEU A 118 -0.54 28.94 7.42
N PRO A 119 -0.05 30.16 7.66
CA PRO A 119 0.53 30.99 6.61
C PRO A 119 1.70 30.29 5.91
N ALA A 120 1.87 30.47 4.60
CA ALA A 120 2.89 29.77 3.81
C ALA A 120 4.36 30.04 4.24
N HIS A 121 4.61 31.04 5.08
CA HIS A 121 5.91 31.36 5.66
C HIS A 121 6.10 30.78 7.08
N HIS A 122 5.13 30.00 7.57
CA HIS A 122 5.19 29.38 8.88
C HIS A 122 6.41 28.44 8.97
N PRO A 123 7.16 28.44 10.08
CA PRO A 123 8.38 27.65 10.22
C PRO A 123 8.24 26.16 9.92
N ALA A 124 7.06 25.58 10.24
CA ALA A 124 6.73 24.18 9.94
C ALA A 124 6.89 23.79 8.45
N PHE A 125 6.80 24.74 7.51
CA PHE A 125 7.00 24.49 6.08
C PHE A 125 8.47 24.54 5.63
N ILE A 126 9.38 25.00 6.49
CA ILE A 126 10.73 25.43 6.09
C ILE A 126 11.81 24.80 6.98
N GLU A 127 11.66 24.83 8.30
CA GLU A 127 12.73 24.43 9.23
C GLU A 127 13.12 22.96 9.08
N GLY A 128 12.17 22.04 9.24
CA GLY A 128 12.46 20.59 9.19
C GLY A 128 13.01 20.12 7.84
N ILE A 129 12.52 20.68 6.72
CA ILE A 129 13.06 20.32 5.39
C ILE A 129 14.45 20.93 5.17
N ASN A 130 14.73 22.13 5.71
CA ASN A 130 16.08 22.72 5.66
C ASN A 130 17.10 21.95 6.52
N GLU A 131 16.66 21.35 7.62
CA GLU A 131 17.49 20.46 8.44
C GLU A 131 17.87 19.21 7.63
N LEU A 132 16.91 18.54 6.99
CA LEU A 132 17.18 17.40 6.10
C LEU A 132 18.10 17.78 4.92
N GLU A 133 17.92 18.98 4.33
CA GLU A 133 18.82 19.51 3.29
C GLU A 133 20.23 19.82 3.82
N SER A 134 20.37 20.08 5.11
CA SER A 134 21.67 20.24 5.76
C SER A 134 22.36 18.89 5.94
N VAL A 135 21.62 17.88 6.38
CA VAL A 135 22.08 16.49 6.44
C VAL A 135 22.53 15.99 5.07
N LEU A 136 21.74 16.24 4.01
CA LEU A 136 22.12 15.87 2.64
C LEU A 136 23.44 16.51 2.18
N ARG A 137 23.71 17.75 2.62
CA ARG A 137 24.97 18.44 2.30
C ARG A 137 26.16 17.88 3.06
N GLU A 138 25.94 17.47 4.31
CA GLU A 138 26.96 16.86 5.17
C GLU A 138 27.34 15.46 4.65
N TYR A 139 26.35 14.62 4.37
CA TYR A 139 26.52 13.25 3.86
C TYR A 139 26.43 13.19 2.33
N ARG A 140 27.05 14.15 1.65
CA ARG A 140 26.99 14.24 0.18
C ARG A 140 27.55 12.95 -0.44
N GLY A 141 26.70 12.27 -1.20
CA GLY A 141 27.06 11.05 -1.93
C GLY A 141 26.61 9.76 -1.26
N ASP A 142 26.04 9.82 -0.06
CA ASP A 142 25.34 8.68 0.53
C ASP A 142 23.96 8.49 -0.15
N PRO A 143 23.75 7.37 -0.88
CA PRO A 143 22.51 7.15 -1.62
C PRO A 143 21.31 6.88 -0.71
N MET A 144 21.49 6.29 0.48
CA MET A 144 20.39 5.98 1.40
C MET A 144 19.88 7.23 2.10
N ILE A 145 20.79 8.08 2.57
CA ILE A 145 20.43 9.39 3.12
C ILE A 145 19.78 10.25 2.02
N GLY A 146 20.36 10.25 0.81
CA GLY A 146 19.75 10.92 -0.33
C GLY A 146 18.34 10.41 -0.66
N ALA A 147 18.07 9.11 -0.52
CA ALA A 147 16.74 8.54 -0.68
C ALA A 147 15.77 9.04 0.40
N VAL A 148 16.18 9.10 1.68
CA VAL A 148 15.34 9.65 2.76
C VAL A 148 14.91 11.08 2.46
N VAL A 149 15.87 11.95 2.09
CA VAL A 149 15.60 13.37 1.80
C VAL A 149 14.76 13.52 0.53
N GLY A 150 15.08 12.78 -0.54
CA GLY A 150 14.31 12.79 -1.77
C GLY A 150 12.85 12.34 -1.57
N LEU A 151 12.63 11.28 -0.79
CA LEU A 151 11.29 10.82 -0.41
C LEU A 151 10.57 11.84 0.48
N ALA A 152 11.26 12.56 1.36
CA ALA A 152 10.65 13.63 2.17
C ALA A 152 10.10 14.75 1.27
N HIS A 153 10.83 15.13 0.21
CA HIS A 153 10.33 16.07 -0.78
C HIS A 153 9.10 15.53 -1.52
N ILE A 154 9.10 14.27 -1.96
CA ILE A 154 7.93 13.66 -2.61
C ILE A 154 6.70 13.67 -1.68
N ASP A 155 6.87 13.28 -0.42
CA ASP A 155 5.77 13.26 0.56
C ASP A 155 5.22 14.67 0.83
N ILE A 156 6.09 15.67 0.96
CA ILE A 156 5.68 17.07 1.12
C ILE A 156 5.00 17.60 -0.15
N ALA A 157 5.46 17.20 -1.35
CA ALA A 157 4.81 17.56 -2.59
C ALA A 157 3.35 17.07 -2.61
N TRP A 158 3.14 15.81 -2.17
CA TRP A 158 1.80 15.25 -2.01
C TRP A 158 0.95 15.99 -0.99
N ALA A 159 1.54 16.35 0.15
CA ALA A 159 0.85 17.12 1.18
C ALA A 159 0.32 18.44 0.61
N TRP A 160 1.13 19.18 -0.15
CA TRP A 160 0.72 20.42 -0.81
C TRP A 160 -0.37 20.20 -1.87
N ARG A 161 -0.24 19.16 -2.69
CA ARG A 161 -1.22 18.80 -3.72
C ARG A 161 -2.59 18.49 -3.08
N GLY A 162 -2.59 17.75 -1.97
CA GLY A 162 -3.79 17.30 -1.28
C GLY A 162 -4.60 16.28 -2.09
N THR A 163 -5.85 16.04 -1.69
CA THR A 163 -6.75 15.06 -2.33
C THR A 163 -7.80 15.70 -3.25
N GLY A 164 -7.77 17.03 -3.40
CA GLY A 164 -8.73 17.79 -4.19
C GLY A 164 -8.65 17.52 -5.70
N LEU A 165 -9.74 17.87 -6.40
CA LEU A 165 -9.73 17.98 -7.86
C LEU A 165 -8.74 19.07 -8.29
N GLU A 166 -8.02 18.86 -9.39
CA GLU A 166 -6.93 19.73 -9.83
C GLU A 166 -7.32 21.20 -9.99
N ASP A 167 -8.50 21.46 -10.54
CA ASP A 167 -9.06 22.80 -10.75
C ASP A 167 -9.39 23.52 -9.43
N LYS A 168 -9.47 22.77 -8.33
CA LYS A 168 -9.72 23.27 -6.97
C LYS A 168 -8.44 23.43 -6.15
N ILE A 169 -7.27 23.02 -6.67
CA ILE A 169 -5.99 23.17 -5.95
C ILE A 169 -5.49 24.62 -6.13
N PRO A 170 -5.23 25.35 -5.03
CA PRO A 170 -4.70 26.70 -5.10
C PRO A 170 -3.42 26.79 -5.95
N PRO A 171 -3.22 27.83 -6.79
CA PRO A 171 -2.00 27.97 -7.60
C PRO A 171 -0.71 27.87 -6.80
N ALA A 172 -0.65 28.51 -5.62
CA ALA A 172 0.50 28.45 -4.74
C ALA A 172 0.82 27.01 -4.27
N HIS A 173 -0.21 26.19 -4.02
CA HIS A 173 -0.03 24.79 -3.63
C HIS A 173 0.54 23.97 -4.79
N ARG A 174 0.07 24.23 -6.03
CA ARG A 174 0.61 23.58 -7.23
C ARG A 174 2.08 23.94 -7.46
N GLU A 175 2.45 25.21 -7.27
CA GLU A 175 3.84 25.66 -7.37
C GLU A 175 4.73 25.01 -6.30
N ARG A 176 4.25 24.91 -5.05
CA ARG A 176 4.98 24.22 -3.98
C ARG A 176 5.15 22.73 -4.26
N CYS A 177 4.08 22.06 -4.67
CA CYS A 177 4.13 20.66 -5.09
C CYS A 177 5.18 20.44 -6.19
N ALA A 178 5.15 21.25 -7.26
CA ALA A 178 6.12 21.16 -8.33
C ALA A 178 7.56 21.38 -7.84
N ALA A 179 7.81 22.41 -7.02
CA ALA A 179 9.14 22.70 -6.50
C ALA A 179 9.73 21.55 -5.65
N HIS A 180 8.90 20.84 -4.89
CA HIS A 180 9.34 19.68 -4.14
C HIS A 180 9.64 18.47 -5.05
N PHE A 181 8.82 18.21 -6.07
CA PHE A 181 9.14 17.18 -7.07
C PHE A 181 10.41 17.50 -7.86
N ASP A 182 10.61 18.76 -8.26
CA ASP A 182 11.83 19.22 -8.93
C ASP A 182 13.05 18.96 -8.03
N ARG A 183 12.96 19.31 -6.75
CA ARG A 183 14.06 19.08 -5.81
C ARG A 183 14.34 17.59 -5.58
N ALA A 184 13.32 16.74 -5.47
CA ALA A 184 13.52 15.29 -5.43
C ALA A 184 14.19 14.77 -6.71
N GLY A 185 13.84 15.36 -7.87
CA GLY A 185 14.44 15.08 -9.17
C GLY A 185 15.91 15.47 -9.28
N ASP A 186 16.38 16.44 -8.50
CA ASP A 186 17.81 16.79 -8.41
C ASP A 186 18.62 15.78 -7.55
N ILE A 187 17.96 15.07 -6.63
CA ILE A 187 18.61 14.21 -5.63
C ILE A 187 18.64 12.76 -6.10
N LEU A 188 17.45 12.18 -6.33
CA LEU A 188 17.26 10.74 -6.47
C LEU A 188 18.00 10.09 -7.65
N PRO A 189 18.16 10.74 -8.83
CA PRO A 189 18.92 10.15 -9.92
C PRO A 189 20.39 9.90 -9.56
N SER A 190 21.00 10.77 -8.76
CA SER A 190 22.38 10.57 -8.31
C SER A 190 22.49 9.38 -7.35
N CYS A 191 21.51 9.19 -6.46
CA CYS A 191 21.40 8.01 -5.60
C CYS A 191 21.27 6.73 -6.43
N ARG A 192 20.41 6.74 -7.46
CA ARG A 192 20.21 5.58 -8.35
C ARG A 192 21.48 5.16 -9.06
N ASN A 193 22.24 6.13 -9.55
CA ASN A 193 23.51 5.87 -10.21
C ASN A 193 24.56 5.31 -9.22
N ALA A 194 24.54 5.75 -7.96
CA ALA A 194 25.45 5.28 -6.93
C ALA A 194 25.09 3.87 -6.41
N LEU A 195 23.80 3.51 -6.38
CA LEU A 195 23.32 2.23 -5.86
C LEU A 195 22.25 1.58 -6.78
N PRO A 196 22.65 1.13 -7.99
CA PRO A 196 21.71 0.64 -9.01
C PRO A 196 20.99 -0.67 -8.65
N GLU A 197 21.56 -1.45 -7.72
CA GLU A 197 21.03 -2.74 -7.27
C GLU A 197 20.09 -2.64 -6.04
N SER A 198 19.78 -1.41 -5.61
CA SER A 198 18.89 -1.14 -4.47
C SER A 198 17.44 -1.00 -4.91
N PRO A 199 16.52 -1.88 -4.44
CA PRO A 199 15.08 -1.72 -4.63
C PRO A 199 14.56 -0.45 -3.99
N LEU A 200 15.02 -0.07 -2.79
CA LEU A 200 14.60 1.17 -2.13
C LEU A 200 14.94 2.40 -3.00
N VAL A 201 16.16 2.51 -3.50
CA VAL A 201 16.58 3.66 -4.31
C VAL A 201 15.87 3.65 -5.67
N THR A 202 15.72 2.48 -6.29
CA THR A 202 15.03 2.33 -7.58
C THR A 202 13.54 2.69 -7.46
N SER A 203 12.84 2.17 -6.45
CA SER A 203 11.44 2.50 -6.18
C SER A 203 11.26 3.97 -5.80
N SER A 204 12.19 4.57 -5.05
CA SER A 204 12.19 6.01 -4.77
C SER A 204 12.26 6.84 -6.05
N ASN A 205 13.11 6.45 -7.00
CA ASN A 205 13.21 7.11 -8.30
C ASN A 205 11.94 6.99 -9.13
N LEU A 206 11.29 5.81 -9.12
CA LEU A 206 9.98 5.63 -9.75
C LEU A 206 8.90 6.51 -9.12
N GLY A 207 9.04 6.88 -7.84
CA GLY A 207 8.18 7.88 -7.19
C GLY A 207 8.16 9.24 -7.90
N LEU A 208 9.20 9.59 -8.67
CA LEU A 208 9.23 10.83 -9.46
C LEU A 208 8.27 10.81 -10.66
N LEU A 209 7.78 9.64 -11.09
CA LEU A 209 6.83 9.56 -12.22
C LEU A 209 5.57 10.38 -11.95
N ALA A 210 5.16 10.46 -10.69
CA ALA A 210 4.07 11.32 -10.22
C ALA A 210 4.17 12.80 -10.65
N GLY A 211 5.40 13.32 -10.72
CA GLY A 211 5.67 14.70 -11.12
C GLY A 211 5.82 14.89 -12.63
N LYS A 212 5.80 13.81 -13.42
CA LYS A 212 6.09 13.82 -14.86
C LYS A 212 4.82 13.70 -15.69
N ARG A 213 4.78 14.39 -16.85
CA ARG A 213 3.68 14.29 -17.83
C ARG A 213 3.89 13.22 -18.89
N ALA A 214 5.10 13.19 -19.41
CA ALA A 214 5.54 12.26 -20.44
C ALA A 214 6.96 11.89 -20.04
N PRO A 215 7.16 10.73 -19.38
CA PRO A 215 8.50 10.28 -19.08
C PRO A 215 9.20 9.97 -20.41
N ASP A 216 10.44 10.45 -20.58
CA ASP A 216 11.30 10.09 -21.72
C ASP A 216 11.83 8.64 -21.63
N ILE A 217 11.27 7.85 -20.71
CA ILE A 217 11.63 6.47 -20.40
C ILE A 217 10.41 5.57 -20.59
N ARG A 218 10.65 4.32 -21.01
CA ARG A 218 9.60 3.31 -21.02
C ARG A 218 9.37 2.83 -19.59
N VAL A 219 8.25 3.24 -19.00
CA VAL A 219 7.89 2.95 -17.60
C VAL A 219 7.88 1.45 -17.30
N ALA A 220 7.47 0.63 -18.28
CA ALA A 220 7.52 -0.83 -18.15
C ALA A 220 8.93 -1.35 -17.85
N ASP A 221 9.96 -0.86 -18.55
CA ASP A 221 11.35 -1.33 -18.39
C ASP A 221 11.91 -0.99 -17.01
N GLU A 222 11.50 0.15 -16.45
CA GLU A 222 11.90 0.58 -15.11
C GLU A 222 11.27 -0.28 -14.01
N TYR A 223 10.00 -0.67 -14.19
CA TYR A 223 9.34 -1.61 -13.28
C TYR A 223 9.86 -3.02 -13.44
N GLU A 224 10.17 -3.48 -14.67
CA GLU A 224 10.81 -4.77 -14.91
C GLU A 224 12.15 -4.85 -14.16
N HIS A 225 12.98 -3.80 -14.23
CA HIS A 225 14.22 -3.70 -13.46
C HIS A 225 13.94 -3.80 -11.95
N LEU A 226 13.03 -2.99 -11.41
CA LEU A 226 12.69 -3.04 -9.98
C LEU A 226 12.18 -4.41 -9.53
N ILE A 227 11.30 -5.04 -10.31
CA ILE A 227 10.77 -6.38 -10.04
C ILE A 227 11.88 -7.43 -10.11
N SER A 228 12.86 -7.27 -11.00
CA SER A 228 14.02 -8.17 -11.05
C SER A 228 14.93 -8.03 -9.82
N LEU A 229 15.02 -6.83 -9.23
CA LEU A 229 15.79 -6.59 -8.01
C LEU A 229 15.12 -7.18 -6.76
N ASP A 230 13.78 -7.17 -6.70
CA ASP A 230 12.98 -7.68 -5.60
C ASP A 230 11.73 -8.43 -6.10
N PRO A 231 11.89 -9.65 -6.65
CA PRO A 231 10.78 -10.41 -7.24
C PRO A 231 9.78 -10.91 -6.20
N GLY A 232 10.16 -10.89 -4.92
CA GLY A 232 9.32 -11.28 -3.79
C GLY A 232 8.30 -10.22 -3.37
N ASN A 233 8.39 -9.01 -3.91
CA ASN A 233 7.57 -7.88 -3.50
C ASN A 233 6.47 -7.58 -4.52
N HIS A 234 5.28 -8.10 -4.24
CA HIS A 234 4.11 -7.92 -5.09
C HIS A 234 3.66 -6.45 -5.24
N ARG A 235 4.08 -5.55 -4.34
CA ARG A 235 3.73 -4.12 -4.40
C ARG A 235 4.34 -3.44 -5.63
N HIS A 236 5.52 -3.89 -6.08
CA HIS A 236 6.15 -3.36 -7.29
C HIS A 236 5.35 -3.71 -8.55
N MET A 237 4.85 -4.94 -8.62
CA MET A 237 3.99 -5.42 -9.72
C MET A 237 2.66 -4.66 -9.75
N ARG A 238 2.04 -4.48 -8.58
CA ARG A 238 0.83 -3.68 -8.42
C ARG A 238 0.99 -2.23 -8.91
N ALA A 239 2.10 -1.59 -8.50
CA ALA A 239 2.42 -0.24 -8.92
C ALA A 239 2.67 -0.13 -10.44
N MET A 240 3.33 -1.13 -11.04
CA MET A 240 3.50 -1.23 -12.49
C MET A 240 2.15 -1.22 -13.20
N GLY A 241 1.23 -2.08 -12.78
CA GLY A 241 -0.10 -2.18 -13.38
C GLY A 241 -0.87 -0.87 -13.37
N ASN A 242 -0.89 -0.19 -12.23
CA ASN A 242 -1.51 1.13 -12.14
C ASN A 242 -0.85 2.11 -13.13
N HIS A 243 0.48 2.22 -13.17
CA HIS A 243 1.17 3.18 -14.04
C HIS A 243 1.13 2.84 -15.55
N LEU A 244 0.74 1.61 -15.91
CA LEU A 244 0.50 1.21 -17.30
C LEU A 244 -0.92 1.51 -17.80
N LEU A 245 -1.85 1.95 -16.93
CA LEU A 245 -3.16 2.40 -17.40
C LEU A 245 -3.03 3.61 -18.35
N PRO A 246 -3.93 3.78 -19.35
CA PRO A 246 -3.86 4.86 -20.34
C PRO A 246 -3.92 6.28 -19.76
N ARG A 247 -4.50 6.43 -18.56
CA ARG A 247 -4.54 7.70 -17.85
C ARG A 247 -3.15 8.17 -17.38
N TRP A 248 -2.17 7.26 -17.36
CA TRP A 248 -0.79 7.50 -16.95
C TRP A 248 0.14 7.43 -18.16
N PHE A 249 0.91 6.34 -18.30
CA PHE A 249 2.03 6.26 -19.22
C PHE A 249 1.91 5.13 -20.25
N GLY A 250 0.94 4.22 -20.09
CA GLY A 250 0.82 3.02 -20.91
C GLY A 250 -0.44 2.96 -21.75
N SER A 251 -0.82 1.74 -22.11
CA SER A 251 -2.04 1.40 -22.83
C SER A 251 -2.59 0.07 -22.33
N TYR A 252 -3.85 -0.26 -22.61
CA TYR A 252 -4.43 -1.54 -22.23
C TYR A 252 -3.67 -2.74 -22.83
N ASP A 253 -3.17 -2.60 -24.06
CA ASP A 253 -2.41 -3.66 -24.73
C ASP A 253 -1.01 -3.83 -24.11
N GLU A 254 -0.38 -2.72 -23.68
CA GLU A 254 0.88 -2.76 -22.94
C GLU A 254 0.71 -3.34 -21.54
N LEU A 255 -0.35 -2.97 -20.81
CA LEU A 255 -0.71 -3.55 -19.52
C LEU A 255 -0.82 -5.07 -19.61
N GLU A 256 -1.56 -5.58 -20.59
CA GLU A 256 -1.74 -7.02 -20.81
C GLU A 256 -0.43 -7.73 -21.18
N LEU A 257 0.35 -7.14 -22.09
CA LEU A 257 1.65 -7.69 -22.49
C LEU A 257 2.61 -7.80 -21.30
N GLU A 258 2.73 -6.71 -20.52
CA GLU A 258 3.66 -6.65 -19.40
C GLU A 258 3.20 -7.47 -18.20
N ALA A 259 1.89 -7.65 -17.99
CA ALA A 259 1.37 -8.59 -17.00
C ALA A 259 1.80 -10.03 -17.30
N ARG A 260 1.75 -10.45 -18.57
CA ARG A 260 2.21 -11.80 -19.00
C ARG A 260 3.73 -11.96 -18.90
N ARG A 261 4.49 -10.92 -19.25
CA ARG A 261 5.95 -10.92 -19.07
C ARG A 261 6.34 -10.99 -17.60
N THR A 262 5.65 -10.25 -16.74
CA THR A 262 5.87 -10.26 -15.28
C THR A 262 5.56 -11.64 -14.68
N ALA A 263 4.49 -12.30 -15.12
CA ALA A 263 4.22 -13.69 -14.71
C ALA A 263 5.37 -14.63 -15.11
N SER A 264 5.93 -14.46 -16.30
CA SER A 264 7.07 -15.26 -16.76
C SER A 264 8.34 -14.97 -15.96
N LEU A 265 8.65 -13.68 -15.75
CA LEU A 265 9.80 -13.20 -14.99
C LEU A 265 9.78 -13.70 -13.54
N THR A 266 8.59 -13.76 -12.94
CA THR A 266 8.40 -14.07 -11.53
C THR A 266 7.82 -15.46 -11.28
N HIS A 267 7.81 -16.32 -12.31
CA HIS A 267 7.19 -17.64 -12.25
C HIS A 267 7.75 -18.51 -11.12
N GLU A 268 9.05 -18.43 -10.86
CA GLU A 268 9.68 -19.18 -9.75
C GLU A 268 9.15 -18.74 -8.39
N THR A 269 8.87 -17.45 -8.21
CA THR A 269 8.40 -16.86 -6.95
C THR A 269 6.90 -16.98 -6.79
N TRP A 270 6.13 -16.67 -7.83
CA TRP A 270 4.68 -16.46 -7.78
C TRP A 270 3.86 -17.38 -8.68
N GLY A 271 4.50 -18.22 -9.51
CA GLY A 271 3.78 -18.96 -10.55
C GLY A 271 3.11 -17.98 -11.50
N MET A 272 1.81 -18.14 -11.73
CA MET A 272 1.03 -17.18 -12.53
C MET A 272 0.64 -15.90 -11.75
N GLY A 273 0.94 -15.84 -10.45
CA GLY A 273 0.60 -14.71 -9.57
C GLY A 273 1.16 -13.36 -10.02
N GLY A 274 2.26 -13.32 -10.76
CA GLY A 274 2.80 -12.08 -11.32
C GLY A 274 1.80 -11.37 -12.26
N TYR A 275 1.01 -12.12 -13.03
CA TYR A 275 -0.05 -11.56 -13.88
C TYR A 275 -1.15 -10.93 -13.00
N THR A 276 -1.62 -11.66 -12.01
CA THR A 276 -2.64 -11.19 -11.06
C THR A 276 -2.19 -9.92 -10.34
N TRP A 277 -0.94 -9.86 -9.88
CA TRP A 277 -0.43 -8.68 -9.17
C TRP A 277 -0.33 -7.44 -10.03
N VAL A 278 0.09 -7.57 -11.30
CA VAL A 278 0.08 -6.44 -12.24
C VAL A 278 -1.36 -6.00 -12.51
N GLN A 279 -2.29 -6.92 -12.74
CA GLN A 279 -3.68 -6.54 -13.03
C GLN A 279 -4.46 -6.02 -11.81
N PHE A 280 -4.02 -6.36 -10.58
CA PHE A 280 -4.77 -6.19 -9.33
C PHE A 280 -5.36 -4.78 -9.14
N ASP A 281 -4.52 -3.76 -9.11
CA ASP A 281 -5.00 -2.38 -8.93
C ASP A 281 -5.57 -1.81 -10.23
N ALA A 282 -5.10 -2.27 -11.39
CA ALA A 282 -5.54 -1.78 -12.69
C ALA A 282 -7.03 -2.04 -12.92
N ILE A 283 -7.50 -3.29 -12.71
CA ILE A 283 -8.90 -3.66 -12.92
C ILE A 283 -9.84 -3.13 -11.83
N ALA A 284 -9.32 -2.86 -10.64
CA ALA A 284 -10.08 -2.22 -9.57
C ALA A 284 -10.31 -0.72 -9.83
N LEU A 285 -9.37 -0.07 -10.53
CA LEU A 285 -9.40 1.37 -10.78
C LEU A 285 -9.96 1.75 -12.15
N ASP A 286 -9.99 0.86 -13.13
CA ASP A 286 -10.35 1.14 -14.53
C ASP A 286 -11.30 0.09 -15.14
N GLU A 287 -12.47 0.54 -15.57
CA GLU A 287 -13.53 -0.31 -16.12
C GLU A 287 -13.11 -1.06 -17.39
N GLU A 288 -12.39 -0.39 -18.28
CA GLU A 288 -11.96 -0.99 -19.56
C GLU A 288 -10.82 -1.99 -19.32
N ALA A 289 -9.92 -1.73 -18.36
CA ALA A 289 -8.93 -2.74 -17.95
C ALA A 289 -9.62 -3.99 -17.38
N CYS A 290 -10.65 -3.80 -16.55
CA CYS A 290 -11.43 -4.91 -15.98
C CYS A 290 -12.18 -5.70 -17.06
N ALA A 291 -12.81 -5.03 -18.02
CA ALA A 291 -13.52 -5.69 -19.14
C ALA A 291 -12.59 -6.53 -20.04
N ARG A 292 -11.31 -6.16 -20.13
CA ARG A 292 -10.31 -6.80 -20.99
C ARG A 292 -9.51 -7.90 -20.32
N VAL A 293 -9.57 -8.04 -19.00
CA VAL A 293 -8.70 -8.96 -18.26
C VAL A 293 -8.93 -10.41 -18.67
N ASP A 294 -7.86 -11.16 -18.85
CA ASP A 294 -7.93 -12.62 -18.92
C ASP A 294 -8.27 -13.17 -17.53
N VAL A 295 -9.57 -13.37 -17.29
CA VAL A 295 -10.13 -13.80 -16.00
C VAL A 295 -9.59 -15.17 -15.60
N ASP A 296 -9.47 -16.11 -16.54
CA ASP A 296 -8.98 -17.46 -16.22
C ASP A 296 -7.53 -17.39 -15.75
N PHE A 297 -6.70 -16.60 -16.43
CA PHE A 297 -5.31 -16.41 -16.04
C PHE A 297 -5.17 -15.65 -14.72
N PHE A 298 -6.05 -14.68 -14.46
CA PHE A 298 -6.12 -13.97 -13.17
C PHE A 298 -6.45 -14.92 -12.01
N LEU A 299 -7.43 -15.80 -12.19
CA LEU A 299 -7.86 -16.78 -11.18
C LEU A 299 -6.78 -17.86 -10.95
N ASP A 300 -6.08 -18.31 -11.98
CA ASP A 300 -4.94 -19.21 -11.82
C ASP A 300 -3.80 -18.56 -11.03
N GLY A 301 -3.53 -17.27 -11.28
CA GLY A 301 -2.56 -16.52 -10.50
C GLY A 301 -2.98 -16.34 -9.04
N LEU A 302 -4.27 -16.09 -8.73
CA LEU A 302 -4.77 -16.09 -7.34
C LEU A 302 -4.50 -17.42 -6.62
N ARG A 303 -4.74 -18.54 -7.30
CA ARG A 303 -4.49 -19.88 -6.75
C ARG A 303 -3.01 -20.11 -6.47
N ASP A 304 -2.13 -19.69 -7.38
CA ASP A 304 -0.69 -19.81 -7.20
C ASP A 304 -0.17 -18.92 -6.07
N ILE A 305 -0.70 -17.69 -5.92
CA ILE A 305 -0.36 -16.80 -4.80
C ILE A 305 -0.64 -17.50 -3.46
N ILE A 306 -1.86 -18.00 -3.26
CA ILE A 306 -2.23 -18.68 -2.00
C ILE A 306 -1.42 -19.96 -1.79
N ARG A 307 -1.17 -20.75 -2.83
CA ARG A 307 -0.35 -21.97 -2.73
C ARG A 307 1.07 -21.67 -2.23
N ARG A 308 1.63 -20.54 -2.61
CA ARG A 308 3.02 -20.14 -2.31
C ARG A 308 3.13 -19.29 -1.05
N ARG A 309 2.10 -18.53 -0.72
CA ARG A 309 1.98 -17.65 0.45
C ARG A 309 0.59 -17.85 1.11
N PRO A 310 0.40 -18.94 1.86
CA PRO A 310 -0.88 -19.26 2.50
C PRO A 310 -1.10 -18.51 3.83
N ASP A 311 -0.34 -17.45 4.10
CA ASP A 311 -0.48 -16.69 5.34
C ASP A 311 -1.81 -15.91 5.37
N GLN A 312 -2.29 -15.66 6.58
CA GLN A 312 -3.62 -15.10 6.77
C GLN A 312 -3.71 -13.64 6.34
N MET A 313 -2.62 -12.88 6.30
CA MET A 313 -2.62 -11.53 5.75
C MET A 313 -2.88 -11.58 4.25
N MET A 314 -2.21 -12.48 3.52
CA MET A 314 -2.42 -12.70 2.10
C MET A 314 -3.86 -13.15 1.80
N VAL A 315 -4.39 -14.13 2.56
CA VAL A 315 -5.78 -14.59 2.40
C VAL A 315 -6.77 -13.45 2.63
N ASN A 316 -6.60 -12.67 3.69
CA ASN A 316 -7.45 -11.51 3.98
C ASN A 316 -7.35 -10.45 2.87
N LEU A 317 -6.16 -10.20 2.32
CA LEU A 317 -5.95 -9.22 1.25
C LEU A 317 -6.72 -9.60 -0.01
N LEU A 318 -6.56 -10.84 -0.48
CA LEU A 318 -7.22 -11.33 -1.69
C LEU A 318 -8.74 -11.45 -1.48
N ALA A 319 -9.18 -11.92 -0.31
CA ALA A 319 -10.60 -12.05 -0.02
C ALA A 319 -11.28 -10.68 0.07
N ALA A 320 -10.70 -9.72 0.78
CA ALA A 320 -11.22 -8.36 0.88
C ALA A 320 -11.20 -7.65 -0.49
N TYR A 321 -10.21 -7.93 -1.32
CA TYR A 321 -10.18 -7.42 -2.69
C TYR A 321 -11.39 -7.91 -3.50
N CYS A 322 -11.60 -9.23 -3.54
CA CYS A 322 -12.71 -9.85 -4.28
C CYS A 322 -14.07 -9.38 -3.74
N LEU A 323 -14.26 -9.39 -2.42
CA LEU A 323 -15.58 -9.21 -1.79
C LEU A 323 -15.93 -7.76 -1.45
N ILE A 324 -14.99 -6.81 -1.54
CA ILE A 324 -15.25 -5.41 -1.17
C ILE A 324 -14.75 -4.45 -2.24
N THR A 325 -13.54 -4.67 -2.76
CA THR A 325 -12.93 -3.70 -3.67
C THR A 325 -13.58 -3.77 -5.04
N LEU A 326 -13.66 -4.97 -5.62
CA LEU A 326 -14.26 -5.15 -6.93
C LEU A 326 -15.76 -4.89 -6.95
N GLU A 327 -16.48 -5.18 -5.86
CA GLU A 327 -17.93 -4.97 -5.81
C GLU A 327 -18.36 -3.52 -6.05
N LYS A 328 -17.51 -2.54 -5.71
CA LYS A 328 -17.81 -1.12 -5.91
C LYS A 328 -17.94 -0.70 -7.36
N GLY A 329 -17.37 -1.48 -8.28
CA GLY A 329 -17.40 -1.19 -9.71
C GLY A 329 -18.67 -1.70 -10.41
N PHE A 330 -19.49 -2.51 -9.75
CA PHE A 330 -20.69 -3.07 -10.38
C PHE A 330 -21.66 -1.99 -10.88
N GLY A 331 -22.18 -2.19 -12.09
CA GLY A 331 -23.12 -1.28 -12.74
C GLY A 331 -22.47 -0.12 -13.48
N LEU A 332 -21.14 0.02 -13.44
CA LEU A 332 -20.42 1.05 -14.19
C LEU A 332 -20.13 0.64 -15.64
N ASN A 333 -19.90 -0.65 -15.89
CA ASN A 333 -19.65 -1.22 -17.22
C ASN A 333 -20.07 -2.69 -17.28
N SER A 334 -20.94 -3.06 -18.22
CA SER A 334 -21.49 -4.42 -18.31
C SER A 334 -20.46 -5.51 -18.61
N ASP A 335 -19.45 -5.21 -19.42
CA ASP A 335 -18.43 -6.17 -19.80
C ASP A 335 -17.44 -6.39 -18.64
N ALA A 336 -17.11 -5.31 -17.93
CA ALA A 336 -16.34 -5.38 -16.68
C ALA A 336 -17.09 -6.16 -15.60
N ASP A 337 -18.41 -6.01 -15.51
CA ASP A 337 -19.23 -6.71 -14.52
C ASP A 337 -19.22 -8.23 -14.73
N ILE A 338 -19.11 -8.71 -15.97
CA ILE A 338 -18.91 -10.15 -16.26
C ILE A 338 -17.59 -10.64 -15.67
N ALA A 339 -16.51 -9.88 -15.83
CA ALA A 339 -15.21 -10.22 -15.25
C ALA A 339 -15.23 -10.16 -13.72
N ARG A 340 -15.85 -9.11 -13.15
CA ARG A 340 -16.00 -8.95 -11.69
C ARG A 340 -16.76 -10.10 -11.07
N ASP A 341 -17.90 -10.48 -11.63
CA ASP A 341 -18.73 -11.56 -11.10
C ASP A 341 -17.90 -12.84 -10.89
N ARG A 342 -17.17 -13.25 -11.93
CA ARG A 342 -16.28 -14.42 -11.90
C ARG A 342 -15.12 -14.30 -10.90
N ILE A 343 -14.56 -13.11 -10.73
CA ILE A 343 -13.47 -12.89 -9.77
C ILE A 343 -14.01 -12.82 -8.33
N CYS A 344 -15.14 -12.18 -8.11
CA CYS A 344 -15.82 -12.09 -6.81
C CYS A 344 -16.22 -13.47 -6.29
N GLU A 345 -16.65 -14.39 -7.18
CA GLU A 345 -16.90 -15.80 -6.84
C GLU A 345 -15.69 -16.50 -6.18
N ALA A 346 -14.46 -16.12 -6.56
CA ALA A 346 -13.25 -16.67 -5.94
C ALA A 346 -13.12 -16.28 -4.45
N GLY A 347 -13.79 -15.21 -4.03
CA GLY A 347 -13.92 -14.83 -2.61
C GLY A 347 -14.53 -15.95 -1.77
N ASN A 348 -15.48 -16.73 -2.32
CA ASN A 348 -16.06 -17.86 -1.61
C ASN A 348 -15.00 -18.95 -1.32
N TRP A 349 -14.19 -19.30 -2.31
CA TRP A 349 -13.08 -20.25 -2.15
C TRP A 349 -12.05 -19.76 -1.14
N LEU A 350 -11.66 -18.48 -1.20
CA LEU A 350 -10.70 -17.87 -0.26
C LEU A 350 -11.21 -17.94 1.19
N ILE A 351 -12.47 -17.57 1.42
CA ILE A 351 -13.06 -17.56 2.76
C ILE A 351 -13.29 -18.98 3.29
N ARG A 352 -13.84 -19.87 2.47
CA ARG A 352 -14.24 -21.21 2.93
C ARG A 352 -13.07 -22.16 3.12
N ASP A 353 -12.04 -22.06 2.26
CA ASP A 353 -10.95 -23.04 2.26
C ASP A 353 -9.68 -22.53 2.94
N HIS A 354 -9.48 -21.20 3.06
CA HIS A 354 -8.20 -20.64 3.51
C HIS A 354 -8.27 -19.68 4.68
N LEU A 355 -9.42 -19.03 4.93
CA LEU A 355 -9.52 -18.06 6.01
C LEU A 355 -9.65 -18.78 7.37
N THR A 356 -8.82 -18.39 8.34
CA THR A 356 -8.85 -18.90 9.72
C THR A 356 -8.95 -17.76 10.74
N GLU A 357 -8.49 -16.56 10.38
CA GLU A 357 -8.54 -15.37 11.22
C GLU A 357 -8.81 -14.12 10.40
N LEU A 358 -9.39 -13.11 11.04
CA LEU A 358 -9.71 -11.84 10.43
C LEU A 358 -8.67 -10.78 10.74
N HIS A 359 -8.23 -10.04 9.72
CA HIS A 359 -7.33 -8.89 9.83
C HIS A 359 -8.07 -7.57 9.51
N PRO A 360 -8.68 -6.88 10.49
CA PRO A 360 -9.65 -5.82 10.21
C PRO A 360 -9.12 -4.64 9.39
N LEU A 361 -7.82 -4.32 9.49
CA LEU A 361 -7.25 -3.19 8.75
C LEU A 361 -7.16 -3.45 7.25
N ILE A 362 -6.87 -4.68 6.84
CA ILE A 362 -6.84 -5.06 5.43
C ILE A 362 -8.23 -4.82 4.81
N TRP A 363 -9.28 -5.26 5.48
CA TRP A 363 -10.67 -5.05 5.04
C TRP A 363 -11.08 -3.58 5.04
N ALA A 364 -10.59 -2.80 6.00
CA ALA A 364 -10.83 -1.35 6.01
C ALA A 364 -10.18 -0.66 4.80
N HIS A 365 -8.95 -1.06 4.46
CA HIS A 365 -8.26 -0.52 3.28
C HIS A 365 -8.93 -0.94 1.98
N ALA A 366 -9.41 -2.18 1.86
CA ALA A 366 -10.22 -2.63 0.71
C ALA A 366 -11.51 -1.77 0.57
N ALA A 367 -12.16 -1.43 1.69
CA ALA A 367 -13.31 -0.52 1.72
C ALA A 367 -12.97 0.91 1.30
N GLU A 368 -11.70 1.28 1.17
CA GLU A 368 -11.22 2.55 0.62
C GLU A 368 -10.52 2.39 -0.75
N GLY A 369 -10.61 1.20 -1.37
CA GLY A 369 -10.02 0.89 -2.67
C GLY A 369 -8.50 0.69 -2.63
N PHE A 370 -7.99 0.22 -1.49
CA PHE A 370 -6.56 0.19 -1.16
C PHE A 370 -5.86 1.54 -1.32
N ASN A 371 -6.61 2.62 -1.09
CA ASN A 371 -6.05 3.95 -1.08
C ASN A 371 -5.21 4.18 0.18
N ASN A 372 -3.90 3.95 0.07
CA ASN A 372 -2.96 4.13 1.18
C ASN A 372 -2.77 5.60 1.61
N SER A 373 -3.25 6.57 0.81
CA SER A 373 -3.17 8.01 1.14
C SER A 373 -4.34 8.55 1.96
N ALA A 374 -5.30 7.71 2.34
CA ALA A 374 -6.42 8.12 3.17
C ALA A 374 -5.93 8.53 4.58
N ARG A 375 -6.26 9.75 5.01
CA ARG A 375 -5.92 10.22 6.36
C ARG A 375 -6.71 9.45 7.41
N ILE A 376 -6.02 8.61 8.17
CA ILE A 376 -6.63 7.81 9.24
C ILE A 376 -6.67 8.65 10.52
N THR A 377 -7.83 9.24 10.83
CA THR A 377 -7.99 10.06 12.04
C THR A 377 -8.07 9.24 13.33
N SER A 378 -8.54 8.00 13.23
CA SER A 378 -8.53 7.05 14.33
C SER A 378 -8.28 5.66 13.78
N PRO A 379 -7.11 5.10 14.10
CA PRO A 379 -6.77 3.76 13.73
C PRO A 379 -7.85 2.75 14.21
N GLU A 380 -8.42 2.93 15.42
CA GLU A 380 -9.41 2.03 16.02
C GLU A 380 -10.74 2.08 15.28
N ARG A 381 -11.21 3.28 14.92
CA ARG A 381 -12.43 3.44 14.13
C ARG A 381 -12.29 2.82 12.74
N LEU A 382 -11.11 2.94 12.14
CA LEU A 382 -10.83 2.29 10.86
C LEU A 382 -10.89 0.76 10.98
N ALA A 383 -10.24 0.19 12.01
CA ALA A 383 -10.30 -1.25 12.28
C ALA A 383 -11.74 -1.72 12.54
N ALA A 384 -12.54 -0.96 13.30
CA ALA A 384 -13.94 -1.29 13.55
C ALA A 384 -14.78 -1.28 12.27
N ARG A 385 -14.58 -0.30 11.38
CA ARG A 385 -15.23 -0.26 10.05
C ARG A 385 -14.86 -1.46 9.20
N GLY A 386 -13.57 -1.78 9.11
CA GLY A 386 -13.09 -2.94 8.35
C GLY A 386 -13.61 -4.25 8.90
N ARG A 387 -13.67 -4.39 10.23
CA ARG A 387 -14.29 -5.54 10.89
C ARG A 387 -15.75 -5.68 10.50
N SER A 388 -16.54 -4.60 10.55
CA SER A 388 -17.95 -4.64 10.17
C SER A 388 -18.11 -5.08 8.72
N ALA A 389 -17.39 -4.45 7.79
CA ALA A 389 -17.45 -4.80 6.37
C ALA A 389 -17.09 -6.26 6.10
N ALA A 390 -16.05 -6.77 6.78
CA ALA A 390 -15.67 -8.17 6.66
C ALA A 390 -16.75 -9.12 7.18
N MET A 391 -17.32 -8.84 8.34
CA MET A 391 -18.38 -9.67 8.93
C MET A 391 -19.63 -9.68 8.04
N ASP A 392 -20.01 -8.55 7.44
CA ASP A 392 -21.15 -8.45 6.52
C ASP A 392 -20.91 -9.27 5.25
N ALA A 393 -19.71 -9.18 4.65
CA ALA A 393 -19.34 -9.96 3.47
C ALA A 393 -19.30 -11.48 3.78
N ILE A 394 -18.70 -11.87 4.89
CA ILE A 394 -18.62 -13.28 5.31
C ILE A 394 -20.02 -13.81 5.65
N ALA A 395 -20.85 -13.05 6.36
CA ALA A 395 -22.21 -13.46 6.67
C ALA A 395 -23.06 -13.65 5.41
N THR A 396 -22.85 -12.83 4.37
CA THR A 396 -23.51 -12.99 3.07
C THR A 396 -23.10 -14.31 2.39
N LEU A 397 -21.83 -14.69 2.47
CA LEU A 397 -21.34 -15.97 1.92
C LEU A 397 -21.88 -17.22 2.64
N PHE A 398 -22.23 -17.10 3.92
CA PHE A 398 -22.79 -18.18 4.74
C PHE A 398 -24.28 -17.99 5.03
N LEU A 399 -24.99 -17.20 4.21
CA LEU A 399 -26.37 -16.81 4.48
C LEU A 399 -27.29 -18.03 4.62
N ASP A 400 -27.13 -19.04 3.75
CA ASP A 400 -27.94 -20.25 3.77
C ASP A 400 -27.73 -21.04 5.06
N GLU A 401 -26.48 -21.22 5.51
CA GLU A 401 -26.16 -21.91 6.76
C GLU A 401 -26.75 -21.17 7.97
N LEU A 402 -26.58 -19.85 8.03
CA LEU A 402 -27.07 -19.01 9.12
C LEU A 402 -28.61 -18.97 9.16
N GLN A 403 -29.29 -18.90 8.01
CA GLN A 403 -30.76 -18.94 7.93
C GLN A 403 -31.33 -20.30 8.36
N ASN A 404 -30.57 -21.38 8.18
CA ASN A 404 -30.93 -22.72 8.65
C ASN A 404 -30.62 -22.94 10.15
N GLY A 405 -30.21 -21.89 10.89
CA GLY A 405 -29.91 -21.96 12.32
C GLY A 405 -28.60 -22.64 12.66
N GLN A 406 -27.72 -22.83 11.68
CA GLN A 406 -26.38 -23.37 11.88
C GLN A 406 -25.45 -22.27 12.39
N GLN A 407 -24.39 -22.67 13.11
CA GLN A 407 -23.31 -21.79 13.48
C GLN A 407 -22.11 -22.02 12.56
N VAL A 408 -21.43 -20.95 12.20
CA VAL A 408 -20.18 -20.94 11.44
C VAL A 408 -19.07 -20.46 12.36
N VAL A 409 -18.16 -21.36 12.71
CA VAL A 409 -17.05 -21.09 13.62
C VAL A 409 -15.74 -21.27 12.86
N PHE A 410 -14.98 -20.18 12.71
CA PHE A 410 -13.64 -20.23 12.14
C PHE A 410 -12.65 -20.73 13.19
N THR A 411 -11.84 -21.70 12.79
CA THR A 411 -10.82 -22.33 13.62
C THR A 411 -9.47 -22.27 12.92
N ALA A 412 -8.41 -22.72 13.58
CA ALA A 412 -7.08 -22.83 12.98
C ALA A 412 -7.03 -23.77 11.75
N SER A 413 -8.06 -24.59 11.53
CA SER A 413 -8.19 -25.47 10.36
C SER A 413 -9.21 -24.98 9.34
N GLY A 414 -9.70 -23.73 9.47
CA GLY A 414 -10.74 -23.16 8.62
C GLY A 414 -12.14 -23.12 9.28
N PRO A 415 -13.16 -22.71 8.52
CA PRO A 415 -14.54 -22.62 8.99
C PRO A 415 -15.18 -24.00 9.23
N GLN A 416 -15.88 -24.13 10.34
CA GLN A 416 -16.66 -25.31 10.72
C GLN A 416 -18.13 -24.93 10.85
N ILE A 417 -19.00 -25.69 10.19
CA ILE A 417 -20.45 -25.51 10.28
C ILE A 417 -21.00 -26.51 11.29
N THR A 418 -21.60 -26.02 12.36
CA THR A 418 -22.19 -26.84 13.43
C THR A 418 -23.69 -26.61 13.53
N VAL A 419 -24.45 -27.69 13.68
CA VAL A 419 -25.89 -27.61 13.96
C VAL A 419 -26.08 -27.39 15.45
N ASN A 420 -26.93 -26.42 15.83
CA ASN A 420 -27.33 -26.18 17.21
C ASN A 420 -28.09 -27.36 17.82
#